data_AF-A0A8X6FRY5-F1
#
_entry.id   AF-A0A8X6FRY5-F1
#
_cell.length_a   1.000
_cell.length_b   1.000
_cell.length_c   1.000
_cell.angle_alpha   90.00
_cell.angle_beta   90.00
_cell.angle_gamma   90.00
#
_symmetry.space_group_name_H-M   'P 1'
#
loop_
_entity.id
_entity.type
_entity.pdbx_description
1 polymer ?
#
loop_
_entity_poly.entity_id
_entity_poly.type
_entity_poly.pdbx_seq_one_letter_code
_entity_poly.pdbx_strand_id
1 'polypeptide(L)'
;MSKIVGGKLKVFPETIDAHRKIQNFVSVKKLKSHTYELAEEKQLKTVIRGLPSDYDTNEIIQALGELNIVPEHVTVMRNRSKNINMPLFLVVSKKTPENQKFLK
;
A
#
# COMPACT_ATOMS: atom_id res chain seq x y z
N MET A 1 16.19 3.62 18.78
CA MET A 1 17.62 4.01 18.59
C MET A 1 17.83 4.94 17.36
N SER A 2 18.78 5.89 17.39
CA SER A 2 19.14 6.75 16.23
C SER A 2 20.62 6.61 15.85
N LYS A 3 20.95 6.79 14.56
CA LYS A 3 22.32 6.72 14.02
C LYS A 3 22.56 7.86 13.04
N ILE A 4 23.78 8.38 13.00
CA ILE A 4 24.23 9.34 11.98
C ILE A 4 24.94 8.56 10.89
N VAL A 5 24.48 8.69 9.64
CA VAL A 5 25.07 8.02 8.47
C VAL A 5 25.20 9.04 7.35
N GLY A 6 26.44 9.26 6.88
CA GLY A 6 26.70 10.14 5.74
C GLY A 6 26.16 11.57 5.89
N GLY A 7 26.26 12.15 7.10
CA GLY A 7 25.75 13.49 7.41
C GLY A 7 24.23 13.58 7.58
N LYS A 8 23.51 12.45 7.57
CA LYS A 8 22.05 12.38 7.78
C LYS A 8 21.73 11.68 9.09
N LEU A 9 20.77 12.22 9.84
CA LEU A 9 20.24 11.57 11.04
C LEU A 9 19.18 10.53 10.64
N LYS A 10 19.45 9.27 10.94
CA LYS A 10 18.50 8.16 10.75
C LYS A 10 17.93 7.77 12.10
N VAL A 11 16.62 7.89 12.24
CA VAL A 11 15.91 7.58 13.50
C VAL A 11 15.09 6.32 13.31
N PHE A 12 15.25 5.36 14.21
CA PHE A 12 14.43 4.16 14.29
C PHE A 12 13.57 4.25 15.56
N PRO A 13 12.32 4.76 15.45
CA PRO A 13 11.39 4.77 16.56
C PRO A 13 10.99 3.34 16.92
N GLU A 14 10.94 3.05 18.22
CA GLU A 14 10.56 1.73 18.75
C GLU A 14 9.04 1.57 18.90
N THR A 15 8.29 2.69 18.89
CA THR A 15 6.82 2.70 18.98
C THR A 15 6.19 3.55 17.88
N ILE A 16 4.95 3.21 17.52
CA ILE A 16 4.15 3.92 16.51
C ILE A 16 3.93 5.38 16.92
N ASP A 17 3.63 5.62 18.20
CA ASP A 17 3.46 6.96 18.75
C ASP A 17 4.73 7.80 18.64
N ALA A 18 5.90 7.20 18.86
CA ALA A 18 7.17 7.89 18.67
C ALA A 18 7.39 8.24 17.18
N HIS A 19 7.05 7.33 16.26
CA HIS A 19 7.11 7.61 14.82
C HIS A 19 6.22 8.80 14.44
N ARG A 20 4.96 8.81 14.89
CA ARG A 20 4.01 9.91 14.62
C ARG A 20 4.47 11.23 15.22
N LYS A 21 4.99 11.24 16.46
CA LYS A 21 5.54 12.46 17.09
C LYS A 21 6.73 13.01 16.30
N ILE A 22 7.64 12.16 15.85
CA ILE A 22 8.80 12.56 15.05
C ILE A 22 8.34 13.13 13.70
N GLN A 23 7.40 12.47 13.03
CA GLN A 23 6.86 12.94 11.74
C GLN A 23 6.14 14.28 11.87
N ASN A 24 5.31 14.45 12.92
CA ASN A 24 4.65 15.72 13.21
C ASN A 24 5.67 16.83 13.50
N PHE A 25 6.68 16.55 14.33
CA PHE A 25 7.73 17.51 14.64
C PHE A 25 8.51 17.96 13.40
N VAL A 26 8.86 17.01 12.52
CA VAL A 26 9.55 17.27 11.26
C VAL A 26 8.68 18.07 10.29
N SER A 27 7.38 17.77 10.23
CA SER A 27 6.41 18.50 9.40
C SER A 27 6.21 19.94 9.89
N VAL A 28 5.98 20.13 11.19
CA VAL A 28 5.81 21.45 11.83
C VAL A 28 7.05 22.32 11.63
N LYS A 29 8.25 21.74 11.77
CA LYS A 29 9.51 22.45 11.55
C LYS A 29 9.93 22.55 10.08
N LYS A 30 9.13 22.02 9.13
CA LYS A 30 9.40 21.99 7.68
C LYS A 30 10.81 21.47 7.35
N LEU A 31 11.30 20.47 8.09
CA LEU A 31 12.63 19.92 7.89
C LEU A 31 12.62 18.99 6.66
N LYS A 32 13.66 19.09 5.83
CA LYS A 32 13.89 18.11 4.74
C LYS A 32 14.09 16.73 5.35
N SER A 33 13.14 15.85 5.08
CA SER A 33 13.12 14.48 5.62
C SER A 33 12.62 13.51 4.57
N HIS A 34 12.97 12.24 4.75
CA HIS A 34 12.40 11.13 4.01
C HIS A 34 11.93 10.11 5.03
N THR A 35 10.61 9.89 5.07
CA THR A 35 9.96 8.96 6.01
C THR A 35 9.25 7.90 5.19
N TYR A 36 9.34 6.64 5.64
CA TYR A 36 8.58 5.54 5.06
C TYR A 36 7.24 5.41 5.77
N GLU A 37 6.20 5.01 5.05
CA GLU A 37 4.91 4.67 5.66
C GLU A 37 5.08 3.56 6.71
N LEU A 38 4.35 3.69 7.82
CA LEU A 38 4.34 2.68 8.87
C LEU A 38 3.87 1.34 8.31
N ALA A 39 4.43 0.23 8.82
CA ALA A 39 4.12 -1.10 8.33
C ALA A 39 2.63 -1.50 8.48
N GLU A 40 1.92 -0.82 9.39
CA GLU A 40 0.48 -0.94 9.66
C GLU A 40 -0.38 -0.09 8.73
N GLU A 41 0.13 1.05 8.28
CA GLU A 41 -0.52 1.91 7.28
C GLU A 41 -0.22 1.43 5.85
N LYS A 42 0.73 0.51 5.70
CA LYS A 42 1.11 -0.06 4.41
C LYS A 42 -0.06 -0.85 3.83
N GLN A 43 -0.65 -0.32 2.77
CA GLN A 43 -1.66 -1.01 2.00
C GLN A 43 -1.14 -2.33 1.43
N LEU A 44 -2.00 -3.34 1.44
CA LEU A 44 -1.79 -4.60 0.76
C LEU A 44 -2.17 -4.44 -0.72
N LYS A 45 -1.23 -4.73 -1.60
CA LYS A 45 -1.43 -4.69 -3.06
C LYS A 45 -1.36 -6.10 -3.62
N THR A 46 -2.47 -6.57 -4.17
CA THR A 46 -2.61 -7.89 -4.78
C THR A 46 -2.98 -7.72 -6.25
N VAL A 47 -2.42 -8.58 -7.12
CA VAL A 47 -2.73 -8.56 -8.55
C VAL A 47 -3.52 -9.81 -8.90
N ILE A 48 -4.76 -9.64 -9.34
CA ILE A 48 -5.58 -10.71 -9.90
C ILE A 48 -5.19 -10.89 -11.36
N ARG A 49 -4.97 -12.14 -11.77
CA ARG A 49 -4.59 -12.54 -13.13
C ARG A 49 -5.63 -13.52 -13.68
N GLY A 50 -5.70 -13.67 -15.00
CA GLY A 50 -6.56 -14.66 -15.65
C GLY A 50 -7.99 -14.18 -15.94
N LEU A 51 -8.29 -12.91 -15.67
CA LEU A 51 -9.53 -12.26 -16.09
C LEU A 51 -9.29 -11.42 -17.35
N PRO A 52 -10.28 -11.33 -18.26
CA PRO A 52 -10.24 -10.41 -19.41
C PRO A 52 -10.03 -8.95 -18.99
N SER A 53 -9.40 -8.15 -19.84
CA SER A 53 -9.07 -6.74 -19.55
C SER A 53 -10.27 -5.79 -19.49
N ASP A 54 -11.43 -6.26 -19.93
CA ASP A 54 -12.73 -5.60 -19.98
C ASP A 54 -13.69 -6.11 -18.89
N TYR A 55 -13.22 -7.01 -18.01
CA TYR A 55 -14.01 -7.54 -16.91
C TYR A 55 -14.44 -6.43 -15.94
N ASP A 56 -15.69 -6.49 -15.45
CA ASP A 56 -16.22 -5.45 -14.57
C ASP A 56 -15.54 -5.48 -13.19
N THR A 57 -14.98 -4.34 -12.80
CA THR A 57 -14.38 -4.16 -11.48
C THR A 57 -15.40 -4.33 -10.35
N ASN A 58 -16.69 -4.09 -10.58
CA ASN A 58 -17.72 -4.27 -9.55
C ASN A 58 -17.93 -5.74 -9.21
N GLU A 59 -17.92 -6.63 -10.22
CA GLU A 59 -18.00 -8.07 -9.99
C GLU A 59 -16.80 -8.58 -9.18
N ILE A 60 -15.60 -8.03 -9.43
CA ILE A 60 -14.41 -8.33 -8.63
C ILE A 60 -14.60 -7.87 -7.18
N ILE A 61 -15.15 -6.68 -6.96
CA ILE A 61 -15.42 -6.16 -5.62
C ILE A 61 -16.43 -7.05 -4.89
N GLN A 62 -17.50 -7.49 -5.55
CA GLN A 62 -18.50 -8.38 -4.98
C GLN A 62 -17.90 -9.73 -4.59
N ALA A 63 -17.15 -10.37 -5.50
CA ALA A 63 -16.49 -11.65 -5.24
C ALA A 63 -15.46 -11.55 -4.09
N LEU A 64 -14.74 -10.44 -3.98
CA LEU A 64 -13.86 -10.17 -2.84
C LEU A 64 -14.66 -10.00 -1.53
N GLY A 65 -15.83 -9.35 -1.60
CA GLY A 65 -16.75 -9.21 -0.47
C GLY A 65 -17.24 -10.54 0.08
N GLU A 66 -17.57 -11.50 -0.79
CA GLU A 66 -17.94 -12.88 -0.41
C GLU A 66 -16.79 -13.61 0.31
N LEU A 67 -15.55 -13.23 0.03
CA LEU A 67 -14.35 -13.74 0.70
C LEU A 67 -13.99 -12.96 1.98
N ASN A 68 -14.87 -12.07 2.46
CA ASN A 68 -14.66 -11.13 3.56
C ASN A 68 -13.50 -10.13 3.34
N ILE A 69 -13.11 -9.90 2.09
CA ILE A 69 -12.09 -8.93 1.73
C ILE A 69 -12.78 -7.65 1.28
N VAL A 70 -12.56 -6.57 2.01
CA VAL A 70 -13.03 -5.23 1.59
C VAL A 70 -11.87 -4.50 0.91
N PRO A 71 -11.82 -4.45 -0.43
CA PRO A 71 -10.81 -3.67 -1.13
C PRO A 71 -11.09 -2.17 -0.94
N GLU A 72 -10.04 -1.38 -0.74
CA GLU A 72 -10.14 0.09 -0.80
C GLU A 72 -10.26 0.55 -2.26
N HIS A 73 -9.50 -0.07 -3.16
CA HIS A 73 -9.51 0.25 -4.58
C HIS A 73 -9.27 -0.98 -5.45
N VAL A 74 -10.05 -1.12 -6.52
CA VAL A 74 -9.82 -2.09 -7.60
C VAL A 74 -9.65 -1.34 -8.90
N THR A 75 -8.56 -1.60 -9.63
CA THR A 75 -8.27 -0.93 -10.89
C THR A 75 -7.66 -1.89 -11.90
N VAL A 76 -8.05 -1.78 -13.17
CA VAL A 76 -7.38 -2.53 -14.24
C VAL A 76 -6.00 -1.92 -14.50
N MET A 77 -4.99 -2.75 -14.63
CA MET A 77 -3.64 -2.30 -14.94
C MET A 77 -3.53 -1.95 -16.42
N ARG A 78 -2.81 -0.87 -16.73
CA ARG A 78 -2.56 -0.43 -18.11
C ARG A 78 -1.10 -0.62 -18.48
N ASN A 79 -0.87 -1.13 -19.68
CA ASN A 79 0.45 -1.07 -20.28
C ASN A 79 0.73 0.39 -20.68
N ARG A 80 1.60 1.07 -19.96
CA ARG A 80 1.92 2.50 -20.20
C ARG A 80 2.53 2.76 -21.59
N SER A 81 3.23 1.78 -22.17
CA SER A 81 3.85 1.93 -23.49
C SER A 81 2.84 1.82 -24.62
N LYS A 82 1.88 0.91 -24.51
CA LYS A 82 0.87 0.66 -25.56
C LYS A 82 -0.47 1.36 -25.29
N ASN A 83 -0.65 1.94 -24.10
CA ASN A 83 -1.89 2.53 -23.60
C ASN A 83 -3.12 1.59 -23.69
N ILE A 84 -2.89 0.29 -23.51
CA ILE A 84 -3.93 -0.75 -23.57
C ILE A 84 -4.10 -1.36 -22.18
N ASN A 85 -5.34 -1.70 -21.81
CA ASN A 85 -5.65 -2.42 -20.58
C ASN A 85 -5.03 -3.83 -20.64
N MET A 86 -4.39 -4.23 -19.55
CA MET A 86 -3.86 -5.58 -19.40
C MET A 86 -4.91 -6.44 -18.70
N PRO A 87 -4.89 -7.76 -18.90
CA PRO A 87 -5.73 -8.72 -18.16
C PRO A 87 -5.20 -8.92 -16.72
N LEU A 88 -4.94 -7.81 -16.03
CA LEU A 88 -4.43 -7.74 -14.67
C LEU A 88 -5.22 -6.68 -13.90
N PHE A 89 -5.71 -7.05 -12.72
CA PHE A 89 -6.44 -6.13 -11.85
C PHE A 89 -5.65 -5.93 -10.56
N LEU A 90 -5.34 -4.67 -10.27
CA LEU A 90 -4.72 -4.27 -9.02
C LEU A 90 -5.80 -4.06 -7.97
N VAL A 91 -5.73 -4.85 -6.91
CA VAL A 91 -6.55 -4.76 -5.72
C VAL A 91 -5.71 -4.19 -4.58
N VAL A 92 -6.15 -3.07 -4.04
CA VAL A 92 -5.56 -2.41 -2.90
C VAL A 92 -6.49 -2.62 -1.71
N SER A 93 -5.97 -3.17 -0.61
CA SER A 93 -6.74 -3.46 0.60
C SER A 93 -5.92 -3.13 1.85
N LYS A 94 -6.58 -3.04 3.00
CA LYS A 94 -5.87 -2.89 4.29
C LYS A 94 -5.11 -4.17 4.61
N LYS A 95 -3.97 -4.03 5.27
CA LYS A 95 -3.16 -5.17 5.71
C LYS A 95 -3.77 -5.78 6.97
N THR A 96 -4.78 -6.63 6.78
CA THR A 96 -5.38 -7.46 7.84
C THR A 96 -4.79 -8.88 7.80
N PRO A 97 -4.84 -9.65 8.91
CA PRO A 97 -4.35 -11.03 8.93
C PRO A 97 -5.05 -11.94 7.90
N GLU A 98 -6.32 -11.66 7.59
CA GLU A 98 -7.10 -12.39 6.59
C GLU A 98 -6.63 -12.09 5.17
N ASN A 99 -6.43 -10.81 4.85
CA ASN A 99 -5.95 -10.37 3.55
C ASN A 99 -4.50 -10.82 3.29
N GLN A 100 -3.69 -10.94 4.35
CA GLN A 100 -2.30 -11.39 4.24
C GLN A 100 -2.16 -12.85 3.80
N LYS A 101 -3.19 -13.69 4.00
CA LYS A 101 -3.20 -15.10 3.52
C LYS A 101 -3.13 -15.23 2.00
N PHE A 102 -3.46 -14.16 1.27
CA PHE A 102 -3.46 -14.13 -0.19
C PHE A 102 -2.12 -13.68 -0.80
N LEU A 103 -1.15 -13.28 0.03
CA LEU A 103 0.26 -13.15 -0.36
C LEU A 103 0.93 -14.53 -0.27
N LYS A 104 0.69 -15.39 -1.26
CA LYS A 104 1.51 -16.59 -1.47
C LYS A 104 2.55 -16.36 -2.55
#